data_AF-A0A3P3U2X8-F1
#
_entry.id   AF-A0A3P3U2X8-F1
#
_cell.length_a   1.000
_cell.length_b   1.000
_cell.length_c   1.000
_cell.angle_alpha   90.00
_cell.angle_beta   90.00
_cell.angle_gamma   90.00
#
_symmetry.space_group_name_H-M   'P 1'
#
loop_
_entity.id
_entity.type
_entity.pdbx_description
1 polymer ?
#
loop_
_entity_poly.entity_id
_entity_poly.type
_entity_poly.pdbx_seq_one_letter_code
_entity_poly.pdbx_strand_id
1 'polypeptide(L)'
;MELKIKQLFNHDILKQAAELYGICKNSMIELNGFQNFVYSGIVGDREVILRIAHVTHRNELLTRAELDFIMFLADCGMKVARPIQSLSGDLIHIIYETFVVTAFEKAPGRNAVIAEESNTIYENIGQMVGKIHKFSLNYSSQHSRYECDNNALLASFNKYCPLEYTITLIV
;
A
#
# COMPACT_ATOMS: atom_id res chain seq x y z
N MET A 1 1.81 12.37 6.88
CA MET A 1 2.21 12.93 5.57
C MET A 1 2.86 14.28 5.76
N GLU A 2 4.00 14.53 5.12
CA GLU A 2 4.76 15.78 5.22
C GLU A 2 3.99 16.98 4.64
N LEU A 3 4.11 18.14 5.27
CA LEU A 3 3.40 19.37 4.86
C LEU A 3 3.72 19.79 3.42
N LYS A 4 4.98 19.65 3.00
CA LYS A 4 5.42 19.99 1.63
C LYS A 4 4.67 19.17 0.58
N ILE A 5 4.51 17.87 0.81
CA ILE A 5 3.79 16.97 -0.11
C ILE A 5 2.30 17.32 -0.14
N LYS A 6 1.70 17.66 1.02
CA LYS A 6 0.32 18.16 1.08
C LYS A 6 0.10 19.42 0.25
N GLN A 7 1.08 20.33 0.21
CA GLN A 7 0.99 21.57 -0.57
C GLN A 7 1.15 21.35 -2.07
N LEU A 8 1.90 20.32 -2.49
CA LEU A 8 2.07 19.96 -3.90
C LEU A 8 0.83 19.25 -4.45
N PHE A 9 0.12 18.50 -3.60
CA PHE A 9 -1.10 17.82 -3.99
C PHE A 9 -2.27 18.80 -4.17
N ASN A 10 -2.99 18.66 -5.28
CA ASN A 10 -4.08 19.55 -5.65
C ASN A 10 -5.21 18.78 -6.35
N HIS A 11 -6.33 19.46 -6.57
CA HIS A 11 -7.53 18.87 -7.16
C HIS A 11 -7.31 18.36 -8.60
N ASP A 12 -6.38 18.95 -9.37
CA ASP A 12 -6.13 18.50 -10.74
C ASP A 12 -5.42 17.14 -10.79
N ILE A 13 -4.53 16.87 -9.81
CA ILE A 13 -3.91 15.56 -9.64
C ILE A 13 -4.97 14.52 -9.30
N LEU A 14 -5.86 14.83 -8.35
CA LEU A 14 -6.95 13.94 -7.96
C LEU A 14 -7.87 13.63 -9.14
N LYS A 15 -8.23 14.66 -9.91
CA LYS A 15 -9.10 14.53 -11.09
C LYS A 15 -8.48 13.62 -12.15
N GLN A 16 -7.22 13.88 -12.52
CA GLN A 16 -6.50 13.04 -13.49
C GLN A 16 -6.36 11.60 -13.00
N ALA A 17 -6.03 11.41 -11.71
CA ALA A 17 -5.93 10.08 -11.11
C ALA A 17 -7.25 9.31 -11.18
N ALA A 18 -8.38 9.97 -10.92
CA ALA A 18 -9.71 9.35 -11.05
C ALA A 18 -10.05 9.01 -12.51
N GLU A 19 -9.73 9.90 -13.45
CA GLU A 19 -9.99 9.71 -14.89
C GLU A 19 -9.24 8.51 -15.46
N LEU A 20 -7.99 8.29 -15.06
CA LEU A 20 -7.18 7.13 -15.50
C LEU A 20 -7.89 5.79 -15.24
N TYR A 21 -8.60 5.68 -14.12
CA TYR A 21 -9.30 4.45 -13.70
C TYR A 21 -10.81 4.49 -13.98
N GLY A 22 -11.31 5.53 -14.65
CA GLY A 22 -12.74 5.68 -14.94
C GLY A 22 -13.61 5.85 -13.70
N ILE A 23 -13.06 6.41 -12.62
CA ILE A 23 -13.79 6.62 -11.37
C ILE A 23 -14.75 7.79 -11.54
N CYS A 24 -16.01 7.61 -11.14
CA CYS A 24 -17.02 8.65 -11.22
C CYS A 24 -16.61 9.86 -10.36
N LYS A 25 -16.49 11.03 -10.99
CA LYS A 25 -16.02 12.28 -10.35
C LYS A 25 -16.78 12.65 -9.07
N ASN A 26 -18.09 12.40 -9.04
CA ASN A 26 -18.95 12.77 -7.91
C ASN A 26 -19.03 11.69 -6.82
N SER A 27 -18.32 10.57 -6.99
CA SER A 27 -18.31 9.45 -6.02
C SER A 27 -17.09 9.45 -5.09
N MET A 28 -16.16 10.39 -5.30
CA MET A 28 -14.89 10.41 -4.59
C MET A 28 -15.06 10.87 -3.15
N ILE A 29 -14.64 10.03 -2.20
CA ILE A 29 -14.67 10.30 -0.76
C ILE A 29 -13.25 10.09 -0.24
N GLU A 30 -12.68 11.11 0.40
CA GLU A 30 -11.36 10.99 1.02
C GLU A 30 -11.41 10.02 2.20
N LEU A 31 -10.47 9.07 2.21
CA LEU A 31 -10.24 8.15 3.31
C LEU A 31 -8.95 8.60 3.98
N ASN A 32 -9.01 8.91 5.27
CA ASN A 32 -7.87 9.40 6.05
C ASN A 32 -6.61 8.55 5.84
N GLY A 33 -5.74 8.99 4.95
CA GLY A 33 -4.52 8.30 4.58
C GLY A 33 -3.32 8.86 5.33
N PHE A 34 -2.52 8.00 5.95
CA PHE A 34 -1.41 8.46 6.79
C PHE A 34 -0.23 8.99 5.98
N GLN A 35 0.25 8.20 5.00
CA GLN A 35 1.38 8.55 4.12
C GLN A 35 0.96 8.84 2.67
N ASN A 36 -0.18 8.31 2.24
CA ASN A 36 -0.71 8.44 0.88
C ASN A 36 -2.02 9.22 0.92
N PHE A 37 -2.38 9.87 -0.18
CA PHE A 37 -3.74 10.35 -0.38
C PHE A 37 -4.59 9.16 -0.84
N VAL A 38 -5.61 8.82 -0.06
CA VAL A 38 -6.45 7.64 -0.30
C VAL A 38 -7.88 8.10 -0.45
N TYR A 39 -8.56 7.60 -1.47
CA TYR A 39 -9.94 7.93 -1.75
C TYR A 39 -10.71 6.66 -2.07
N SER A 40 -11.96 6.55 -1.63
CA SER A 40 -12.90 5.62 -2.23
C SER A 40 -13.62 6.29 -3.40
N GLY A 41 -13.97 5.51 -4.41
CA GLY A 41 -14.84 5.94 -5.49
C GLY A 41 -15.56 4.77 -6.14
N ILE A 42 -16.33 5.05 -7.18
CA ILE A 42 -17.16 4.09 -7.89
C ILE A 42 -16.73 3.99 -9.35
N VAL A 43 -16.53 2.77 -9.85
CA VAL A 43 -16.32 2.43 -11.26
C VAL A 43 -17.42 1.47 -11.71
N GLY A 44 -18.36 1.96 -12.52
CA GLY A 44 -19.61 1.23 -12.80
C GLY A 44 -20.40 1.02 -11.51
N ASP A 45 -20.60 -0.25 -11.12
CA ASP A 45 -21.29 -0.62 -9.87
C ASP A 45 -20.33 -1.07 -8.76
N ARG A 46 -19.01 -0.92 -8.95
CA ARG A 46 -17.98 -1.42 -8.02
C ARG A 46 -17.34 -0.28 -7.26
N GLU A 47 -17.22 -0.44 -5.94
CA GLU A 47 -16.41 0.45 -5.11
C GLU A 47 -14.93 0.09 -5.21
N VAL A 48 -14.10 1.12 -5.37
CA VAL A 48 -12.65 1.00 -5.53
C VAL A 48 -11.94 1.96 -4.58
N ILE A 49 -10.68 1.66 -4.30
CA ILE A 49 -9.78 2.50 -3.52
C ILE A 49 -8.71 3.06 -4.43
N LEU A 50 -8.71 4.37 -4.63
CA LEU A 50 -7.65 5.10 -5.32
C LEU A 50 -6.57 5.49 -4.31
N ARG A 51 -5.32 5.17 -4.62
CA ARG A 51 -4.14 5.50 -3.82
C ARG A 51 -3.18 6.34 -4.64
N ILE A 52 -2.86 7.52 -4.12
CA ILE A 52 -1.91 8.47 -4.71
C ILE A 52 -0.77 8.67 -3.71
N ALA A 53 0.43 8.25 -4.08
CA ALA A 53 1.63 8.35 -3.28
C ALA A 53 2.63 9.32 -3.93
N HIS A 54 3.37 10.08 -3.13
CA HIS A 54 4.48 10.88 -3.68
C HIS A 54 5.71 9.99 -3.92
N VAL A 55 6.44 10.22 -5.02
CA VAL A 55 7.58 9.38 -5.46
C VAL A 55 8.69 9.25 -4.41
N THR A 56 8.86 10.24 -3.52
CA THR A 56 9.84 10.20 -2.42
C THR A 56 9.50 9.17 -1.35
N HIS A 57 8.22 8.85 -1.16
CA HIS A 57 7.77 7.81 -0.24
C HIS A 57 7.64 6.47 -0.95
N ARG A 58 7.20 6.49 -2.21
CA ARG A 58 7.01 5.29 -3.01
C ARG A 58 7.15 5.61 -4.48
N ASN A 59 8.27 5.19 -5.07
CA ASN A 59 8.51 5.32 -6.51
C ASN A 59 7.80 4.19 -7.27
N GLU A 60 7.84 4.27 -8.61
CA GLU A 60 7.20 3.31 -9.49
C GLU A 60 7.71 1.88 -9.27
N LEU A 61 9.03 1.68 -9.19
CA LEU A 61 9.64 0.36 -9.04
C LEU A 61 9.20 -0.33 -7.73
N LEU A 62 9.22 0.39 -6.61
CA LEU A 62 8.74 -0.12 -5.33
C LEU A 62 7.25 -0.43 -5.33
N THR A 63 6.48 0.39 -6.04
CA THR A 63 5.04 0.18 -6.22
C THR A 63 4.79 -1.06 -7.06
N ARG A 64 5.55 -1.27 -8.14
CA ARG A 64 5.46 -2.47 -8.99
C ARG A 64 5.78 -3.73 -8.20
N ALA A 65 6.88 -3.75 -7.45
CA ALA A 65 7.25 -4.87 -6.58
C ALA A 65 6.16 -5.18 -5.52
N GLU A 66 5.46 -4.15 -5.02
CA GLU A 66 4.30 -4.36 -4.15
C GLU A 66 3.13 -5.02 -4.87
N LEU A 67 2.76 -4.51 -6.04
CA LEU A 67 1.61 -5.02 -6.79
C LEU A 67 1.84 -6.47 -7.20
N ASP A 68 3.05 -6.82 -7.65
CA ASP A 68 3.42 -8.19 -8.00
C ASP A 68 3.26 -9.14 -6.83
N PHE A 69 3.70 -8.72 -5.64
CA PHE A 69 3.56 -9.55 -4.45
C PHE A 69 2.09 -9.71 -4.02
N ILE A 70 1.29 -8.64 -4.11
CA ILE A 70 -0.15 -8.71 -3.83
C ILE A 70 -0.84 -9.66 -4.83
N MET A 71 -0.51 -9.56 -6.12
CA MET A 71 -1.05 -10.44 -7.14
C MET A 71 -0.65 -11.89 -6.90
N PHE A 72 0.63 -12.15 -6.59
CA PHE A 72 1.09 -13.49 -6.22
C PHE A 72 0.32 -14.06 -5.03
N LEU A 73 0.10 -13.28 -3.96
CA LEU A 73 -0.69 -13.73 -2.81
C LEU A 73 -2.13 -14.03 -3.22
N ALA A 74 -2.74 -13.18 -4.04
CA ALA A 74 -4.09 -13.39 -4.54
C ALA A 74 -4.21 -14.67 -5.38
N ASP A 75 -3.21 -14.95 -6.22
CA ASP A 75 -3.13 -16.15 -7.06
C ASP A 75 -2.86 -17.41 -6.22
N CYS A 76 -2.21 -17.26 -5.06
CA CYS A 76 -2.10 -18.30 -4.03
C CYS A 76 -3.41 -18.50 -3.21
N GLY A 77 -4.49 -17.80 -3.57
CA GLY A 77 -5.80 -17.91 -2.92
C GLY A 77 -5.95 -17.11 -1.62
N MET A 78 -5.02 -16.19 -1.33
CA MET A 78 -5.17 -15.29 -0.18
C MET A 78 -6.23 -14.23 -0.46
N LYS A 79 -7.02 -13.90 0.57
CA LYS A 79 -7.97 -12.79 0.54
C LYS A 79 -7.23 -11.46 0.72
N VAL A 80 -6.75 -10.90 -0.38
CA VAL A 80 -6.08 -9.59 -0.44
C VAL A 80 -6.81 -8.69 -1.44
N ALA A 81 -6.75 -7.38 -1.23
CA ALA A 81 -7.33 -6.42 -2.17
C ALA A 81 -6.51 -6.40 -3.46
N ARG A 82 -7.08 -6.89 -4.57
CA ARG A 82 -6.37 -6.95 -5.84
C ARG A 82 -6.23 -5.54 -6.44
N PRO A 83 -5.10 -5.21 -7.07
CA PRO A 83 -4.99 -3.98 -7.85
C PRO A 83 -5.89 -4.08 -9.08
N ILE A 84 -6.49 -2.95 -9.46
CA ILE A 84 -7.34 -2.86 -10.65
C ILE A 84 -6.56 -2.23 -11.80
N GLN A 85 -6.87 -2.67 -13.03
CA GLN A 85 -6.34 -2.03 -14.23
C GLN A 85 -7.06 -0.72 -14.50
N SER A 86 -6.30 0.26 -14.97
CA SER A 86 -6.80 1.50 -15.54
C SER A 86 -7.46 1.27 -16.89
N LEU A 87 -8.06 2.32 -17.46
CA LEU A 87 -8.66 2.28 -18.79
C LEU A 87 -7.65 1.96 -19.90
N SER A 88 -6.36 2.23 -19.70
CA SER A 88 -5.28 1.85 -20.64
C SER A 88 -4.81 0.40 -20.49
N GLY A 89 -5.27 -0.31 -19.46
CA GLY A 89 -4.81 -1.66 -19.12
C GLY A 89 -3.63 -1.70 -18.14
N ASP A 90 -3.06 -0.55 -17.79
CA ASP A 90 -1.92 -0.47 -16.85
C ASP A 90 -2.37 -0.44 -15.39
N LEU A 91 -1.51 -0.94 -14.49
CA LEU A 91 -1.77 -0.96 -13.04
C LEU A 91 -1.23 0.27 -12.31
N ILE A 92 -0.24 0.96 -12.88
CA ILE A 92 0.49 2.07 -12.25
C ILE A 92 0.54 3.22 -13.23
N HIS A 93 0.31 4.44 -12.73
CA HIS A 93 0.45 5.67 -13.50
C HIS A 93 1.28 6.69 -12.73
N ILE A 94 1.95 7.58 -13.46
CA ILE A 94 2.71 8.69 -12.88
C ILE A 94 2.09 10.01 -13.36
N ILE A 95 1.74 10.88 -12.42
CA ILE A 95 1.23 12.23 -12.69
C ILE A 95 2.31 13.24 -12.29
N TYR A 96 2.63 14.15 -13.22
CA TYR A 96 3.63 15.22 -13.06
C TYR A 96 4.98 14.75 -12.51
N GLU A 97 5.40 13.52 -12.84
CA GLU A 97 6.65 12.88 -12.38
C GLU A 97 6.82 12.78 -10.84
N THR A 98 5.78 13.11 -10.08
CA THR A 98 5.84 13.32 -8.63
C THR A 98 4.87 12.44 -7.88
N PHE A 99 3.78 12.00 -8.51
CA PHE A 99 2.77 11.18 -7.89
C PHE A 99 2.59 9.85 -8.60
N VAL A 100 2.75 8.76 -7.86
CA VAL A 100 2.45 7.40 -8.30
C VAL A 100 1.01 7.08 -7.93
N VAL A 101 0.22 6.70 -8.93
CA VAL A 101 -1.20 6.41 -8.81
C VAL A 101 -1.43 4.92 -9.01
N THR A 102 -2.20 4.34 -8.10
CA THR A 102 -2.65 2.94 -8.14
C THR A 102 -4.10 2.88 -7.69
N ALA A 103 -4.84 1.88 -8.12
CA ALA A 103 -6.17 1.63 -7.60
C ALA A 103 -6.35 0.15 -7.24
N PHE A 104 -7.23 -0.11 -6.27
CA PHE A 104 -7.47 -1.43 -5.70
C PHE A 104 -8.96 -1.69 -5.55
N GLU A 105 -9.35 -2.96 -5.53
CA GLU A 105 -10.67 -3.37 -5.08
C GLU A 105 -10.88 -2.94 -3.62
N LYS A 106 -12.08 -2.43 -3.30
CA LYS A 106 -12.41 -2.17 -1.91
C LYS A 106 -12.68 -3.50 -1.19
N ALA A 107 -11.93 -3.75 -0.12
CA ALA A 107 -12.16 -4.93 0.71
C ALA A 107 -13.56 -4.84 1.37
N PRO A 108 -14.35 -5.94 1.33
CA PRO A 108 -15.65 -5.96 1.99
C PRO A 108 -15.48 -6.00 3.52
N GLY A 109 -16.53 -5.58 4.22
CA GLY A 109 -16.60 -5.63 5.69
C GLY A 109 -16.30 -4.29 6.35
N ARG A 110 -15.79 -4.34 7.58
CA ARG A 110 -15.52 -3.17 8.43
C ARG A 110 -14.11 -3.23 9.01
N ASN A 111 -13.62 -2.08 9.46
CA ASN A 111 -12.42 -2.04 10.28
C ASN A 111 -12.68 -2.73 11.62
N ALA A 112 -11.71 -3.53 12.06
CA ALA A 112 -11.67 -4.10 13.39
C ALA A 112 -11.36 -2.99 14.41
N VAL A 113 -11.99 -3.03 15.58
CA VAL A 113 -11.73 -2.11 16.68
C VAL A 113 -10.81 -2.78 17.70
N ILE A 114 -9.61 -2.23 17.85
CA ILE A 114 -8.59 -2.77 18.74
C ILE A 114 -9.15 -2.89 20.16
N ALA A 115 -8.90 -4.03 20.81
CA ALA A 115 -9.34 -4.37 22.16
C ALA A 115 -10.86 -4.54 22.36
N GLU A 116 -11.68 -4.36 21.31
CA GLU A 116 -13.12 -4.65 21.34
C GLU A 116 -13.48 -5.91 20.56
N GLU A 117 -12.60 -6.36 19.65
CA GLU A 117 -12.80 -7.59 18.90
C GLU A 117 -12.63 -8.87 19.74
N SER A 118 -13.33 -9.92 19.32
CA SER A 118 -13.19 -11.26 19.90
C SER A 118 -11.81 -11.90 19.67
N ASN A 119 -11.42 -12.85 20.54
CA ASN A 119 -10.20 -13.66 20.39
C ASN A 119 -10.08 -14.32 19.01
N THR A 120 -11.20 -14.78 18.44
CA THR A 120 -11.25 -15.39 17.11
C THR A 120 -10.71 -14.47 16.02
N ILE A 121 -10.88 -13.14 16.13
CA ILE A 121 -10.35 -12.19 15.15
C ILE A 121 -8.83 -12.15 15.21
N TYR A 122 -8.25 -12.13 16.41
CA TYR A 122 -6.79 -12.15 16.58
C TYR A 122 -6.17 -13.48 16.11
N GLU A 123 -6.83 -14.60 16.37
CA GLU A 123 -6.42 -15.91 15.84
C GLU A 123 -6.46 -15.92 14.30
N ASN A 124 -7.51 -15.38 13.69
CA ASN A 124 -7.63 -15.27 12.24
C ASN A 124 -6.53 -14.40 11.63
N ILE A 125 -6.17 -13.29 12.28
CA ILE A 125 -5.03 -12.45 11.87
C ILE A 125 -3.74 -13.27 11.92
N GLY A 126 -3.49 -13.99 13.02
CA GLY A 126 -2.31 -14.86 13.16
C GLY A 126 -2.23 -15.93 12.07
N GLN A 127 -3.34 -16.61 11.78
CA GLN A 127 -3.43 -17.58 10.68
C GLN A 127 -3.17 -16.93 9.31
N MET A 128 -3.71 -15.73 9.07
CA MET A 128 -3.49 -15.00 7.82
C MET A 128 -2.03 -14.62 7.64
N VAL A 129 -1.39 -14.07 8.68
CA VAL A 129 0.04 -13.71 8.66
C VAL A 129 0.91 -14.94 8.46
N GLY A 130 0.64 -16.05 9.17
CA GLY A 130 1.38 -17.31 8.99
C GLY A 130 1.29 -17.87 7.57
N LYS A 131 0.11 -17.76 6.92
CA LYS A 131 -0.06 -18.12 5.51
C LYS A 131 0.75 -17.22 4.57
N ILE A 132 0.73 -15.90 4.80
CA ILE A 132 1.53 -14.95 4.02
C ILE A 132 3.02 -15.30 4.12
N HIS A 133 3.53 -15.55 5.34
CA HIS A 133 4.93 -15.97 5.55
C HIS A 133 5.28 -17.26 4.80
N LYS A 134 4.40 -18.26 4.87
CA LYS A 134 4.60 -19.53 4.16
C LYS A 134 4.65 -19.33 2.65
N PHE A 135 3.77 -18.50 2.09
CA PHE A 135 3.76 -18.22 0.65
C PHE A 135 4.97 -17.39 0.22
N SER A 136 5.41 -16.42 1.02
CA SER A 136 6.56 -15.58 0.69
C SER A 136 7.87 -16.37 0.54
N LEU A 137 8.01 -17.54 1.18
CA LEU A 137 9.18 -18.41 1.00
C LEU A 137 9.34 -18.93 -0.43
N ASN A 138 8.24 -19.01 -1.19
CA ASN A 138 8.24 -19.47 -2.58
C ASN A 138 8.10 -18.30 -3.57
N TYR A 139 8.06 -17.06 -3.08
CA TYR A 139 7.94 -15.89 -3.93
C TYR A 139 9.30 -15.55 -4.54
N SER A 140 9.41 -15.66 -5.87
CA SER A 140 10.56 -15.20 -6.62
C SER A 140 10.27 -13.81 -7.18
N SER A 141 10.90 -12.79 -6.61
CA SER A 141 10.64 -11.42 -7.05
C SER A 141 11.27 -11.14 -8.41
N GLN A 142 10.48 -10.58 -9.33
CA GLN A 142 11.00 -9.99 -10.56
C GLN A 142 11.49 -8.54 -10.36
N HIS A 143 11.02 -7.88 -9.30
CA HIS A 143 11.36 -6.49 -8.95
C HIS A 143 11.84 -6.41 -7.51
N SER A 144 13.12 -6.09 -7.30
CA SER A 144 13.69 -6.05 -5.95
C SER A 144 13.10 -4.90 -5.12
N ARG A 145 12.69 -5.18 -3.88
CA ARG A 145 12.54 -4.14 -2.85
C ARG A 145 13.90 -3.93 -2.20
N TYR A 146 14.14 -2.72 -1.69
CA TYR A 146 15.30 -2.48 -0.82
C TYR A 146 15.39 -3.58 0.25
N GLU A 147 16.60 -4.14 0.41
CA GLU A 147 16.93 -4.96 1.57
C GLU A 147 16.70 -4.14 2.85
N CYS A 148 16.19 -4.81 3.89
CA CYS A 148 15.91 -4.21 5.19
C CYS A 148 17.13 -3.44 5.75
N ASP A 149 18.34 -3.86 5.37
CA ASP A 149 19.63 -3.34 5.80
C ASP A 149 19.89 -1.88 5.39
N ASN A 150 19.16 -1.35 4.40
CA ASN A 150 19.23 0.05 3.99
C ASN A 150 18.21 0.96 4.72
N ASN A 151 17.61 0.49 5.81
CA ASN A 151 16.76 1.33 6.64
C ASN A 151 17.61 2.37 7.39
N ALA A 152 17.35 3.65 7.16
CA ALA A 152 18.04 4.76 7.85
C ALA A 152 18.00 4.63 9.38
N LEU A 153 16.95 4.02 9.96
CA LEU A 153 16.85 3.76 11.40
C LEU A 153 17.78 2.62 11.86
N LEU A 154 18.02 1.60 11.03
CA LEU A 154 19.00 0.55 11.32
C LEU A 154 20.42 1.07 11.12
N ALA A 155 20.66 1.84 10.05
CA ALA A 155 21.95 2.48 9.79
C ALA A 155 22.35 3.50 10.87
N SER A 156 21.38 4.16 11.51
CA SER A 156 21.60 5.09 12.61
C SER A 156 21.24 4.50 13.98
N PHE A 157 21.01 3.20 14.08
CA PHE A 157 20.62 2.54 15.33
C PHE A 157 21.62 2.84 16.46
N ASN A 158 22.92 2.72 16.17
CA ASN A 158 24.00 3.00 17.12
C ASN A 158 24.10 4.48 17.54
N LYS A 159 23.45 5.39 16.82
CA LYS A 159 23.43 6.83 17.14
C LYS A 159 22.34 7.17 18.17
N TYR A 160 21.27 6.39 18.22
CA TYR A 160 20.08 6.68 19.03
C TYR A 160 19.81 5.65 20.13
N CYS A 161 20.41 4.46 20.06
CA CYS A 161 20.30 3.44 21.09
C CYS A 161 21.46 3.58 22.11
N PRO A 162 21.18 3.80 23.41
CA PRO A 162 22.20 3.73 24.45
C PRO A 162 22.83 2.34 24.45
N LEU A 163 24.16 2.27 24.62
CA LEU A 163 24.94 1.02 24.59
C LEU A 163 24.38 -0.09 25.50
N GLU A 164 23.69 0.29 26.57
CA GLU A 164 23.05 -0.58 27.56
C GLU A 164 21.88 -1.43 27.01
N TYR A 165 21.33 -1.09 25.84
CA TYR A 165 20.20 -1.82 25.21
C TYR A 165 20.60 -2.57 23.93
N THR A 166 21.90 -2.74 23.66
CA THR A 166 22.39 -3.48 22.50
C THR A 166 22.13 -4.98 22.69
N ILE A 167 20.94 -5.45 22.32
CA ILE A 167 20.67 -6.88 22.18
C ILE A 167 21.26 -7.32 20.84
N THR A 168 22.23 -8.22 20.88
CA THR A 168 22.75 -8.92 19.71
C THR A 168 21.61 -9.65 19.01
N LEU A 169 21.08 -9.09 17.92
CA LEU A 169 20.26 -9.82 16.98
C LEU A 169 21.17 -10.87 16.32
N ILE A 170 21.03 -12.13 16.75
CA ILE A 170 21.58 -13.28 16.04
C ILE A 170 20.64 -13.50 14.84
N VAL A 171 21.18 -13.26 13.64
CA VAL A 171 20.54 -13.58 12.36
C VAL A 171 20.58 -15.08 12.12
#